data_AF-A0Z4U4-F1
#
_entry.id   AF-A0Z4U4-F1
#
_cell.length_a   1.000
_cell.length_b   1.000
_cell.length_c   1.000
_cell.angle_alpha   90.00
_cell.angle_beta   90.00
_cell.angle_gamma   90.00
#
_symmetry.space_group_name_H-M   'P 1'
#
loop_
_entity.id
_entity.type
_entity.pdbx_description
1 polymer ?
#
loop_
_entity_poly.entity_id
_entity_poly.type
_entity_poly.pdbx_seq_one_letter_code
_entity_poly.pdbx_strand_id
1 'polypeptide(L)' 'MFVCICNGVTDSSIRREMEAGATSFADVQNRLGVARQCGSCEHLARAIVNEFSKPDPRYFYNACSDESMAAVA' A
#
# COMPACT_ATOMS: atom_id res chain seq x y z
N MET A 1 3.58 -13.69 -3.66
CA MET A 1 3.26 -14.29 -2.34
C MET A 1 1.83 -13.96 -1.89
N PHE A 2 1.26 -14.73 -0.96
CA PHE A 2 0.03 -14.31 -0.29
C PHE A 2 0.30 -13.14 0.65
N VAL A 3 -0.51 -12.11 0.53
CA VAL A 3 -0.48 -10.92 1.40
C VAL A 3 -1.62 -11.01 2.41
N CYS A 4 -2.83 -11.36 1.97
CA CYS A 4 -3.98 -11.56 2.84
C CYS A 4 -4.49 -13.00 2.75
N ILE A 5 -4.33 -13.75 3.85
CA ILE A 5 -4.80 -15.14 3.93
C ILE A 5 -6.33 -15.18 4.02
N CYS A 6 -6.94 -14.29 4.81
CA CYS A 6 -8.38 -14.20 5.00
C CYS A 6 -9.18 -14.17 3.70
N ASN A 7 -8.72 -13.34 2.75
CA ASN A 7 -9.43 -13.09 1.49
C ASN A 7 -8.65 -13.59 0.25
N GLY A 8 -7.62 -14.41 0.45
CA GLY A 8 -6.84 -15.00 -0.65
C GLY A 8 -6.14 -13.99 -1.56
N VAL A 9 -5.75 -12.82 -1.05
CA VAL A 9 -5.14 -11.76 -1.86
C VAL A 9 -3.63 -11.96 -1.94
N THR A 10 -3.08 -11.99 -3.15
CA THR A 10 -1.64 -12.03 -3.39
C THR A 10 -1.08 -10.64 -3.69
N ASP A 11 0.24 -10.52 -3.60
CA ASP A 11 0.97 -9.34 -4.08
C ASP A 11 0.65 -9.03 -5.55
N SER A 12 0.60 -10.05 -6.41
CA SER A 12 0.25 -9.89 -7.82
C SER A 12 -1.19 -9.39 -8.02
N SER A 13 -2.15 -9.78 -7.17
CA SER A 13 -3.50 -9.21 -7.20
C SER A 13 -3.48 -7.71 -6.91
N ILE A 14 -2.73 -7.29 -5.88
CA ILE A 14 -2.60 -5.87 -5.52
C ILE A 14 -1.96 -5.09 -6.67
N ARG A 15 -0.82 -5.56 -7.20
CA ARG A 15 -0.12 -4.91 -8.32
C ARG A 15 -1.00 -4.79 -9.56
N ARG A 16 -1.75 -5.85 -9.90
CA ARG A 16 -2.70 -5.84 -11.02
C ARG A 16 -3.79 -4.78 -10.86
N GLU A 17 -4.32 -4.58 -9.65
CA GLU A 17 -5.33 -3.54 -9.42
C GLU A 17 -4.74 -2.13 -9.52
N MET A 18 -3.50 -1.94 -9.05
CA MET A 18 -2.79 -0.67 -9.24
C MET A 18 -2.57 -0.37 -10.73
N GLU A 19 -2.15 -1.37 -11.52
CA GLU A 19 -2.02 -1.26 -12.98
C GLU A 19 -3.38 -1.02 -13.67
N ALA A 20 -4.46 -1.57 -13.12
CA ALA A 20 -5.84 -1.34 -13.56
C ALA A 20 -6.43 -0.01 -13.04
N GLY A 21 -5.60 0.89 -12.50
CA GLY A 21 -5.99 2.25 -12.13
C GLY A 21 -6.53 2.42 -10.72
N ALA A 22 -6.28 1.49 -9.79
CA ALA A 22 -6.41 1.80 -8.37
C ALA A 22 -5.34 2.84 -7.98
N THR A 23 -5.73 3.90 -7.28
CA THR A 23 -4.82 5.00 -6.93
C THR A 23 -4.50 5.07 -5.44
N SER A 24 -5.18 4.25 -4.64
CA SER A 24 -5.05 4.27 -3.18
C SER A 24 -5.22 2.88 -2.57
N PHE A 25 -4.76 2.73 -1.32
CA PHE A 25 -5.00 1.51 -0.55
C PHE A 25 -6.49 1.26 -0.37
N ALA A 26 -7.30 2.31 -0.17
CA ALA A 26 -8.75 2.19 -0.02
C ALA A 26 -9.40 1.58 -1.27
N ASP A 27 -8.94 1.97 -2.47
CA ASP A 27 -9.42 1.38 -3.73
C ASP A 27 -9.06 -0.09 -3.82
N VAL A 28 -7.82 -0.45 -3.54
CA VAL A 28 -7.38 -1.86 -3.50
C VAL A 28 -8.17 -2.64 -2.45
N GLN A 29 -8.44 -2.04 -1.29
CA GLN A 29 -9.25 -2.62 -0.23
C GLN A 29 -10.69 -2.91 -0.67
N ASN A 30 -11.28 -2.00 -1.43
CA ASN A 30 -12.64 -2.14 -1.95
C ASN A 30 -12.71 -3.19 -3.07
N ARG A 31 -11.70 -3.27 -3.93
CA ARG A 31 -11.67 -4.19 -5.06
C ARG A 31 -11.32 -5.64 -4.67
N LEU A 32 -10.38 -5.80 -3.73
CA LEU A 32 -9.83 -7.12 -3.38
C LEU A 32 -10.28 -7.63 -2.00
N GLY A 33 -10.91 -6.78 -1.19
CA GLY A 33 -11.24 -7.11 0.20
C GLY A 33 -10.01 -7.26 1.12
N VAL A 34 -8.80 -6.88 0.68
CA VAL A 34 -7.57 -6.97 1.50
C VAL A 34 -7.77 -6.27 2.85
N ALA A 35 -7.24 -6.83 3.95
CA ALA A 35 -7.35 -6.27 5.30
C ALA A 35 -8.78 -6.01 5.84
N ARG A 36 -9.85 -6.53 5.20
CA ARG A 36 -11.24 -6.35 5.68
C ARG A 36 -11.67 -7.29 6.80
N GLN A 37 -10.88 -8.32 7.13
CA GLN A 37 -11.18 -9.28 8.18
C GLN A 37 -10.30 -9.07 9.43
N CYS A 38 -9.15 -9.75 9.54
CA CYS A 38 -8.29 -9.64 10.73
C CYS A 38 -7.35 -8.43 10.74
N GLY A 39 -7.18 -7.75 9.60
CA GLY A 39 -6.32 -6.57 9.46
C GLY A 39 -4.80 -6.83 9.47
N SER A 40 -4.32 -8.02 9.84
CA SER A 40 -2.89 -8.29 10.04
C SER A 40 -2.01 -8.07 8.80
N CYS A 41 -2.59 -8.11 7.60
CA CYS A 41 -1.89 -7.87 6.34
C CYS A 41 -1.78 -6.39 5.94
N GLU A 42 -2.42 -5.47 6.67
CA GLU A 42 -2.60 -4.08 6.24
C GLU A 42 -1.27 -3.36 5.97
N HIS A 43 -0.31 -3.45 6.88
CA HIS A 43 1.00 -2.80 6.72
C HIS A 43 1.73 -3.27 5.46
N LEU A 44 1.73 -4.58 5.20
CA LEU A 44 2.36 -5.17 4.03
C LEU A 44 1.62 -4.79 2.73
N ALA A 45 0.28 -4.84 2.74
CA ALA A 45 -0.52 -4.45 1.59
C ALA A 45 -0.34 -2.97 1.24
N ARG A 46 -0.28 -2.07 2.24
CA ARG A 46 0.02 -0.65 2.05
C ARG A 46 1.42 -0.43 1.50
N ALA A 47 2.42 -1.18 1.96
CA ALA A 47 3.77 -1.09 1.43
C ALA A 47 3.80 -1.37 -0.08
N ILE A 48 3.10 -2.43 -0.53
CA ILE A 48 2.99 -2.77 -1.97
C ILE A 48 2.26 -1.66 -2.74
N VAL A 49 1.15 -1.14 -2.21
CA VAL A 49 0.43 -0.02 -2.85
C VAL A 49 1.33 1.22 -3.00
N ASN A 50 2.10 1.54 -1.97
CA ASN A 50 3.00 2.69 -1.97
C ASN A 50 4.16 2.56 -2.98
N GLU A 51 4.48 1.36 -3.47
CA GLU A 51 5.42 1.15 -4.59
C GLU A 51 4.95 1.88 -5.86
N PHE A 52 3.63 2.03 -6.05
CA PHE A 52 3.03 2.67 -7.22
C PHE A 52 2.80 4.18 -7.01
N SER A 53 2.95 4.68 -5.79
CA SER A 53 2.65 6.07 -5.43
C SER A 53 3.88 7.01 -5.44
N LYS A 54 5.10 6.53 -5.76
CA LYS A 54 6.31 7.38 -5.65
C LYS A 54 7.16 7.42 -6.91
N PRO A 55 7.56 8.64 -7.31
CA PRO A 55 8.98 8.93 -7.40
C PRO A 55 9.33 10.20 -6.62
N ASP A 56 10.23 10.11 -5.62
CA ASP A 56 11.06 11.26 -5.24
C ASP A 56 12.39 10.81 -4.58
N PRO A 57 13.56 11.07 -5.20
CA PRO A 57 14.89 10.83 -4.62
C PRO A 57 15.18 11.60 -3.32
N ARG A 58 14.35 12.56 -2.91
CA ARG A 58 14.48 13.24 -1.60
C ARG A 58 14.11 12.37 -0.40
N TYR A 59 13.44 11.23 -0.60
CA TYR A 59 13.08 10.31 0.49
C TYR A 59 14.29 9.55 1.08
N PHE A 60 15.49 9.70 0.49
CA PHE A 60 16.73 9.10 1.00
C PHE A 60 17.46 9.96 2.06
N TYR A 61 17.14 11.27 2.20
CA TYR A 61 17.88 12.17 3.11
C TYR A 61 17.21 12.40 4.47
N ASN A 62 15.89 12.20 4.61
CA ASN A 62 15.15 12.57 5.82
C ASN A 62 14.66 11.37 6.67
N ALA A 63 15.20 10.17 6.49
CA ALA A 63 14.79 9.01 7.31
C ALA A 63 15.35 9.02 8.76
N CYS A 64 16.00 10.11 9.20
CA CYS A 64 16.68 10.16 10.51
C CYS A 64 16.13 11.18 11.51
N SER A 65 15.03 11.91 11.23
CA SER A 65 14.47 12.87 12.19
C SER A 65 12.96 13.05 12.04
N ASP A 66 12.24 13.01 13.16
CA ASP A 66 10.89 13.57 13.40
C ASP A 66 9.69 12.72 12.92
N GLU A 67 8.89 12.08 13.78
CA GLU A 67 7.96 12.74 14.72
C GLU A 67 7.49 14.10 14.19
N SER A 68 6.27 14.16 13.66
CA SER A 68 5.51 15.40 13.31
C SER A 68 5.55 15.84 11.84
N MET A 69 4.46 15.47 11.16
CA MET A 69 3.63 16.24 10.22
C MET A 69 4.25 17.22 9.19
N ALA A 70 3.66 17.13 7.99
CA ALA A 70 3.52 18.17 6.97
C ALA A 70 4.66 18.29 5.94
N ALA A 71 4.36 17.92 4.69
CA ALA A 71 3.84 18.90 3.74
C ALA A 71 3.54 18.20 2.41
N VAL A 72 2.24 18.10 2.13
CA VAL A 72 1.69 17.91 0.79
C VAL A 72 2.10 19.10 -0.09
N ALA A 73 2.39 18.81 -1.36
CA ALA A 73 2.15 19.73 -2.46
C ALA A 73 1.05 19.11 -3.32
#